data_AF-A0A250F5I8-F1
#
_entry.id   AF-A0A250F5I8-F1
#
_cell.length_a   1.000
_cell.length_b   1.000
_cell.length_c   1.000
_cell.angle_alpha   90.00
_cell.angle_beta   90.00
_cell.angle_gamma   90.00
#
_symmetry.space_group_name_H-M   'P 1'
#
loop_
_entity.id
_entity.type
_entity.pdbx_description
1 polymer ?
#
loop_
_entity_poly.entity_id
_entity_poly.type
_entity_poly.pdbx_seq_one_letter_code
_entity_poly.pdbx_strand_id
1 'polypeptide(L)'
;MKNNNYPTWLVPLDIAKQLKEIGFNEPCLVTYHEVFDEEMIFISFEGDDYCYYYAELSECSQRTNSEMGKDILETGKHYSYACSIPTWTDVLAWFRKKNLVGLVSYRYRDKNNKGFSFEILDEDTDVFLYNTYEQAQEALVYKLIEIYKSEQK
;
A
#
# COMPACT_ATOMS: atom_id res chain seq x y z
N MET A 1 -5.39 -6.78 11.83
CA MET A 1 -6.81 -6.45 12.15
C MET A 1 -7.32 -5.50 11.07
N LYS A 2 -8.53 -5.67 10.53
CA LYS A 2 -9.18 -4.60 9.74
C LYS A 2 -9.66 -3.54 10.74
N ASN A 3 -8.82 -2.56 11.04
CA ASN A 3 -9.21 -1.40 11.82
C ASN A 3 -10.14 -0.53 10.95
N ASN A 4 -11.38 -0.31 11.41
CA ASN A 4 -12.38 0.51 10.70
C ASN A 4 -11.97 1.99 10.55
N ASN A 5 -10.81 2.40 11.10
CA ASN A 5 -10.30 3.77 11.07
C ASN A 5 -9.04 3.94 10.18
N TYR A 6 -8.61 2.90 9.46
CA TYR A 6 -7.46 3.05 8.55
C TYR A 6 -7.86 3.84 7.30
N PRO A 7 -7.07 4.86 6.87
CA PRO A 7 -7.42 5.65 5.70
C PRO A 7 -7.43 4.82 4.42
N THR A 8 -8.52 4.88 3.65
CA THR A 8 -8.69 4.07 2.43
C THR A 8 -7.88 4.57 1.24
N TRP A 9 -7.32 5.78 1.30
CA TRP A 9 -6.47 6.35 0.26
C TRP A 9 -5.01 5.87 0.32
N LEU A 10 -4.62 5.22 1.42
CA LEU A 10 -3.36 4.49 1.57
C LEU A 10 -3.55 3.02 1.24
N VAL A 11 -2.47 2.37 0.81
CA VAL A 11 -2.49 0.91 0.74
C VAL A 11 -2.54 0.30 2.14
N PRO A 12 -3.20 -0.86 2.32
CA PRO A 12 -3.12 -1.66 3.54
C PRO A 12 -1.67 -1.92 3.99
N LEU A 13 -1.47 -2.01 5.31
CA LEU A 13 -0.14 -2.21 5.89
C LEU A 13 0.57 -3.46 5.35
N ASP A 14 -0.15 -4.54 5.13
CA ASP A 14 0.42 -5.78 4.59
C ASP A 14 0.90 -5.62 3.14
N ILE A 15 0.22 -4.81 2.32
CA ILE A 15 0.71 -4.40 1.00
C ILE A 15 1.97 -3.55 1.15
N ALA A 16 1.99 -2.57 2.06
CA ALA A 16 3.17 -1.74 2.31
C ALA A 16 4.40 -2.57 2.72
N LYS A 17 4.20 -3.58 3.59
CA LYS A 17 5.24 -4.53 4.01
C LYS A 17 5.77 -5.33 2.80
N GLN A 18 4.90 -5.87 1.96
CA GLN A 18 5.29 -6.61 0.76
C GLN A 18 6.00 -5.73 -0.29
N LEU A 19 5.60 -4.47 -0.43
CA LEU A 19 6.26 -3.51 -1.33
C LEU A 19 7.71 -3.25 -0.88
N LYS A 20 7.95 -3.10 0.43
CA LYS A 20 9.31 -2.99 0.97
C LYS A 20 10.16 -4.20 0.62
N GLU A 21 9.63 -5.42 0.77
CA GLU A 21 10.34 -6.67 0.45
C GLU A 21 10.82 -6.73 -1.01
N ILE A 22 10.03 -6.17 -1.93
CA ILE A 22 10.37 -6.14 -3.36
C ILE A 22 11.19 -4.92 -3.79
N GLY A 23 11.64 -4.11 -2.82
CA GLY A 23 12.52 -2.96 -3.08
C GLY A 23 11.79 -1.68 -3.49
N PHE A 24 10.52 -1.51 -3.13
CA PHE A 24 9.88 -0.20 -3.20
C PHE A 24 10.67 0.79 -2.32
N ASN A 25 11.11 1.90 -2.91
CA ASN A 25 11.95 2.89 -2.22
C ASN A 25 11.64 4.33 -2.65
N GLU A 26 10.41 4.59 -3.09
CA GLU A 26 9.99 5.96 -3.42
C GLU A 26 9.69 6.73 -2.12
N PRO A 27 9.85 8.07 -2.11
CA PRO A 27 9.53 8.89 -0.95
C PRO A 27 8.03 8.84 -0.61
N CYS A 28 7.70 8.57 0.65
CA CYS A 28 6.33 8.58 1.17
C CYS A 28 6.19 9.56 2.33
N LEU A 29 5.03 10.21 2.44
CA LEU A 29 4.71 11.08 3.57
C LEU A 29 4.42 10.28 4.85
N VAL A 30 3.88 9.08 4.69
CA VAL A 30 3.37 8.24 5.78
C VAL A 30 4.34 7.08 5.99
N THR A 31 4.74 6.85 7.23
CA THR A 31 5.57 5.71 7.61
C THR A 31 4.93 4.93 8.75
N TYR A 32 5.19 3.64 8.74
CA TYR A 32 4.86 2.71 9.81
C TYR A 32 6.12 2.40 10.60
N HIS A 33 6.01 2.39 11.92
CA HIS A 33 7.06 1.93 12.82
C HIS A 33 6.46 0.95 13.83
N GLU A 34 7.15 -0.14 14.07
CA GLU A 34 6.80 -1.15 15.06
C GLU A 34 8.01 -1.38 15.93
N VAL A 35 7.90 -1.09 17.23
CA VAL A 35 9.01 -1.17 18.18
C VAL A 35 8.51 -1.77 19.48
N PHE A 36 9.15 -2.82 20.00
CA PHE A 36 8.79 -3.44 21.29
C PHE A 36 7.28 -3.79 21.47
N ASP A 37 6.65 -4.34 20.43
CA ASP A 37 5.20 -4.64 20.39
C ASP A 37 4.26 -3.41 20.39
N GLU A 38 4.80 -2.19 20.26
CA GLU A 38 4.02 -0.98 19.99
C GLU A 38 3.98 -0.70 18.48
N GLU A 39 2.78 -0.77 17.89
CA GLU A 39 2.51 -0.38 16.50
C GLU A 39 2.21 1.13 16.43
N MET A 40 2.99 1.89 15.68
CA MET A 40 2.80 3.32 15.45
C MET A 40 2.65 3.62 13.95
N ILE A 41 1.47 4.10 13.55
CA ILE A 41 1.20 4.70 12.24
C ILE A 41 1.08 6.21 12.45
N PHE A 42 1.93 7.01 11.79
CA PHE A 42 1.83 8.47 11.88
C PHE A 42 0.86 9.03 10.83
N ILE A 43 -0.41 9.23 11.19
CA ILE A 43 -1.27 10.36 10.77
C ILE A 43 -2.29 10.62 11.90
N SER A 44 -2.50 11.89 12.26
CA SER A 44 -3.03 12.46 13.52
C SER A 44 -4.31 11.92 14.20
N PHE A 45 -4.49 12.39 15.44
CA PHE A 45 -5.20 11.86 16.62
C PHE A 45 -6.68 12.30 16.75
N GLU A 46 -7.53 11.44 17.34
CA GLU A 46 -8.82 11.87 17.90
C GLU A 46 -8.57 12.68 19.19
N GLY A 47 -9.11 13.89 19.27
CA GLY A 47 -9.10 14.71 20.47
C GLY A 47 -10.37 15.56 20.56
N ASP A 48 -11.06 15.46 21.70
CA ASP A 48 -12.06 16.45 22.09
C ASP A 48 -11.37 17.71 22.65
N ASP A 49 -11.95 18.87 22.31
CA ASP A 49 -11.64 20.24 22.73
C ASP A 49 -10.35 20.92 22.19
N TYR A 50 -10.55 21.70 21.12
CA TYR A 50 -9.82 22.92 20.75
C TYR A 50 -8.31 22.88 20.48
N CYS A 51 -7.75 21.77 19.98
CA CYS A 51 -6.41 21.77 19.39
C CYS A 51 -6.51 21.52 17.87
N TYR A 52 -6.42 22.60 17.08
CA TYR A 52 -6.20 22.46 15.64
C TYR A 52 -4.77 21.99 15.39
N TYR A 53 -4.60 20.75 14.97
CA TYR A 53 -3.33 20.26 14.45
C TYR A 53 -3.19 20.73 13.00
N TYR A 54 -2.40 21.78 12.76
CA TYR A 54 -1.98 22.18 11.42
C TYR A 54 -0.59 21.61 11.14
N ALA A 55 -0.43 20.96 10.00
CA ALA A 55 0.88 20.61 9.45
C ALA A 55 1.03 21.38 8.13
N GLU A 56 2.04 22.25 8.03
CA GLU A 56 2.34 22.90 6.76
C GLU A 56 2.95 21.87 5.81
N LEU A 57 2.39 21.74 4.60
CA LEU A 57 2.91 20.79 3.61
C LEU A 57 4.37 21.09 3.22
N SER A 58 4.81 22.35 3.34
CA SER A 58 6.19 22.80 3.17
C SER A 58 7.15 22.25 4.23
N GLU A 59 6.64 21.92 5.42
CA GLU A 59 7.42 21.36 6.54
C GLU A 59 7.37 19.83 6.59
N CYS A 60 6.45 19.21 5.85
CA CYS A 60 6.34 17.77 5.74
C CYS A 60 7.56 17.17 5.01
N SER A 61 8.31 16.30 5.71
CA SER A 61 9.37 15.50 5.09
C SER A 61 8.86 14.15 4.63
N GLN A 62 9.15 13.77 3.39
CA GLN A 62 8.93 12.41 2.90
C GLN A 62 10.14 11.52 3.24
N ARG A 63 9.91 10.22 3.38
CA ARG A 63 10.93 9.22 3.69
C ARG A 63 10.82 8.03 2.77
N THR A 64 11.96 7.47 2.40
CA THR A 64 12.10 6.21 1.66
C THR A 64 12.36 5.05 2.62
N ASN A 65 12.12 3.81 2.18
CA ASN A 65 12.47 2.61 2.96
C ASN A 65 13.96 2.54 3.34
N SER A 66 14.85 3.02 2.46
CA SER A 66 16.29 3.02 2.69
C SER A 66 16.75 4.01 3.78
N GLU A 67 16.01 5.09 4.01
CA GLU A 67 16.36 6.11 5.01
C GLU A 67 15.92 5.72 6.43
N MET A 68 15.05 4.73 6.58
CA MET A 68 14.54 4.27 7.88
C MET A 68 15.48 3.31 8.62
N GLY A 69 16.64 3.00 8.04
CA GLY A 69 17.63 2.12 8.66
C GLY A 69 17.34 0.64 8.45
N LYS A 70 18.06 -0.22 9.17
CA LYS A 70 17.92 -1.68 9.07
C LYS A 70 16.88 -2.18 10.06
N ASP A 71 16.03 -3.08 9.61
CA ASP A 71 15.09 -3.79 10.48
C ASP A 71 15.84 -4.73 11.43
N ILE A 72 15.34 -4.83 12.66
CA ILE A 72 15.77 -5.82 13.65
C ILE A 72 14.56 -6.72 13.90
N LEU A 73 14.62 -7.95 13.36
CA LEU A 73 13.51 -8.91 13.40
C LEU A 73 13.73 -10.02 14.46
N GLU A 74 14.67 -9.82 15.37
CA GLU A 74 14.96 -10.75 16.45
C GLU A 74 13.86 -10.71 17.53
N THR A 75 13.46 -11.88 18.00
CA THR A 75 12.40 -12.02 19.02
C THR A 75 12.96 -11.59 20.38
N GLY A 76 12.45 -10.50 20.96
CA GLY A 76 12.88 -10.00 22.27
C GLY A 76 13.01 -8.48 22.34
N LYS A 77 13.89 -7.99 23.23
CA LYS A 77 14.02 -6.56 23.61
C LYS A 77 14.59 -5.64 22.52
N HIS A 78 14.64 -6.03 21.26
CA HIS A 78 15.23 -5.18 20.22
C HIS A 78 14.47 -5.24 18.87
N TYR A 79 13.22 -5.74 18.85
CA TYR A 79 12.43 -5.72 17.62
C TYR A 79 12.18 -4.28 17.14
N SER A 80 12.53 -4.01 15.89
CA SER A 80 12.27 -2.76 15.22
C SER A 80 12.03 -3.01 13.74
N TYR A 81 10.84 -2.64 13.27
CA TYR A 81 10.49 -2.70 11.86
C TYR A 81 9.92 -1.36 11.43
N ALA A 82 10.32 -0.88 10.25
CA ALA A 82 9.74 0.33 9.68
C ALA A 82 9.46 0.17 8.19
N CYS A 83 8.36 0.70 7.68
CA CYS A 83 8.13 0.74 6.24
C CYS A 83 7.36 1.99 5.82
N SER A 84 7.56 2.38 4.56
CA SER A 84 6.81 3.45 3.92
C SER A 84 5.40 2.97 3.64
N ILE A 85 4.39 3.77 3.92
CA ILE A 85 3.01 3.49 3.52
C ILE A 85 2.66 4.40 2.33
N PRO A 86 2.78 3.90 1.08
CA PRO A 86 2.43 4.67 -0.10
C PRO A 86 0.91 4.81 -0.28
N THR A 87 0.50 5.80 -1.08
CA THR A 87 -0.85 5.83 -1.63
C THR A 87 -1.02 4.79 -2.74
N TRP A 88 -2.25 4.44 -3.10
CA TRP A 88 -2.52 3.61 -4.28
C TRP A 88 -1.88 4.19 -5.56
N THR A 89 -1.85 5.52 -5.68
CA THR A 89 -1.26 6.22 -6.83
C THR A 89 0.24 6.01 -6.92
N ASP A 90 0.95 6.10 -5.79
CA ASP A 90 2.40 5.93 -5.74
C ASP A 90 2.79 4.49 -6.11
N VAL A 91 2.04 3.51 -5.60
CA VAL A 91 2.25 2.09 -5.92
C VAL A 91 2.06 1.82 -7.42
N LEU A 92 0.95 2.27 -7.99
CA LEU A 92 0.68 2.08 -9.42
C LEU A 92 1.70 2.84 -10.28
N ALA A 93 2.16 4.02 -9.86
CA ALA A 93 3.22 4.75 -10.56
C ALA A 93 4.55 3.98 -10.54
N TRP A 94 4.91 3.38 -9.41
CA TRP A 94 6.13 2.58 -9.28
C TRP A 94 6.11 1.33 -10.15
N PHE A 95 4.99 0.61 -10.22
CA PHE A 95 4.85 -0.55 -11.13
C PHE A 95 4.90 -0.13 -12.61
N ARG A 96 4.30 1.01 -12.99
CA ARG A 96 4.41 1.52 -14.37
C ARG A 96 5.86 1.79 -14.80
N LYS A 97 6.74 2.26 -13.90
CA LYS A 97 8.18 2.42 -14.19
C LYS A 97 8.88 1.10 -14.51
N LYS A 98 8.24 -0.04 -14.23
CA LYS A 98 8.72 -1.41 -14.46
C LYS A 98 7.95 -2.11 -15.59
N ASN A 99 7.22 -1.35 -16.40
CA ASN A 99 6.34 -1.84 -17.46
C ASN A 99 5.17 -2.73 -17.01
N LEU A 100 4.87 -2.77 -15.70
CA LEU A 100 3.70 -3.46 -15.17
C LEU A 100 2.54 -2.47 -15.03
N VAL A 101 1.64 -2.44 -16.01
CA VAL A 101 0.56 -1.46 -16.09
C VAL A 101 -0.78 -2.13 -15.79
N GLY A 102 -1.28 -1.90 -14.57
CA GLY A 102 -2.59 -2.37 -14.15
C GLY A 102 -3.73 -1.39 -14.46
N LEU A 103 -4.88 -1.93 -14.86
CA LEU A 103 -6.11 -1.19 -15.12
C LEU A 103 -7.25 -1.81 -14.32
N VAL A 104 -8.06 -0.99 -13.67
CA VAL A 104 -9.33 -1.41 -13.04
C VAL A 104 -10.47 -0.91 -13.91
N SER A 105 -11.36 -1.81 -14.32
CA SER A 105 -12.50 -1.52 -15.19
C SER A 105 -13.78 -2.13 -14.66
N TYR A 106 -14.92 -1.53 -15.01
CA TYR A 106 -16.22 -2.14 -14.76
C TYR A 106 -16.61 -3.00 -15.97
N ARG A 107 -16.87 -4.29 -15.73
CA ARG A 107 -17.31 -5.23 -16.75
C ARG A 107 -18.80 -5.50 -16.58
N TYR A 108 -19.53 -5.36 -17.68
CA TYR A 108 -20.94 -5.69 -17.77
C TYR A 108 -21.13 -6.75 -18.86
N ARG A 109 -21.44 -7.98 -18.45
CA ARG A 109 -21.83 -9.04 -19.39
C ARG A 109 -23.34 -9.17 -19.44
N ASP A 110 -23.98 -9.22 -18.27
CA ASP A 110 -25.44 -9.23 -18.12
C ASP A 110 -25.86 -8.74 -16.72
N LYS A 111 -27.16 -8.80 -16.41
CA LYS A 111 -27.72 -8.31 -15.13
C LYS A 111 -27.15 -9.01 -13.90
N ASN A 112 -26.82 -10.30 -14.00
CA ASN A 112 -26.31 -11.14 -12.92
C ASN A 112 -24.78 -11.29 -12.99
N ASN A 113 -24.16 -10.91 -14.12
CA ASN A 113 -22.74 -11.05 -14.38
C ASN A 113 -22.13 -9.68 -14.72
N LYS A 114 -21.98 -8.86 -13.68
CA LYS A 114 -21.42 -7.52 -13.75
C LYS A 114 -20.66 -7.18 -12.47
N GLY A 115 -19.59 -6.41 -12.60
CA GLY A 115 -18.73 -6.05 -11.47
C GLY A 115 -17.46 -5.36 -11.92
N PHE A 116 -16.61 -5.01 -10.97
CA PHE A 116 -15.27 -4.51 -11.24
C PHE A 116 -14.33 -5.66 -11.51
N SER A 117 -13.31 -5.43 -12.32
CA SER A 117 -12.24 -6.37 -12.59
C SER A 117 -10.96 -5.59 -12.83
N PHE A 118 -9.84 -6.30 -12.88
CA PHE A 118 -8.61 -5.70 -13.35
C PHE A 118 -8.04 -6.47 -14.54
N GLU A 119 -7.12 -5.83 -15.22
CA GLU A 119 -6.24 -6.40 -16.24
C GLU A 119 -4.86 -5.78 -16.09
N ILE A 120 -3.83 -6.51 -16.47
CA ILE A 120 -2.46 -6.03 -16.52
C ILE A 120 -2.04 -6.10 -17.99
N LEU A 121 -1.53 -5.00 -18.54
CA LEU A 121 -1.13 -4.96 -19.94
C LEU A 121 -0.05 -6.01 -20.21
N ASP A 122 -0.17 -6.68 -21.36
CA ASP A 122 0.72 -7.75 -21.83
C ASP A 122 0.80 -9.00 -20.94
N GLU A 123 -0.07 -9.12 -19.93
CA GLU A 123 -0.15 -10.25 -19.01
C GLU A 123 -1.51 -10.97 -19.12
N ASP A 124 -1.48 -12.30 -19.18
CA ASP A 124 -2.69 -13.12 -19.16
C ASP A 124 -3.24 -13.21 -17.73
N THR A 125 -4.20 -12.33 -17.41
CA THR A 125 -4.91 -12.33 -16.13
C THR A 125 -6.29 -12.96 -16.23
N ASP A 126 -6.60 -13.90 -15.32
CA ASP A 126 -7.94 -14.44 -15.18
C ASP A 126 -8.99 -13.36 -14.89
N VAL A 127 -10.16 -13.52 -15.51
CA VAL A 127 -11.27 -12.57 -15.33
C VAL A 127 -12.05 -12.90 -14.07
N PHE A 128 -11.79 -12.16 -13.00
CA PHE A 128 -12.58 -12.18 -11.78
C PHE A 128 -13.42 -10.90 -11.62
N LEU A 129 -14.64 -11.04 -11.11
CA LEU A 129 -15.54 -9.92 -10.83
C LEU A 129 -15.62 -9.63 -9.33
N TYR A 130 -15.25 -8.41 -8.97
CA TYR A 130 -15.34 -7.83 -7.64
C TYR A 130 -16.57 -6.93 -7.53
N ASN A 131 -17.06 -6.76 -6.31
CA ASN A 131 -18.26 -5.94 -6.06
C ASN A 131 -17.95 -4.44 -6.07
N THR A 132 -16.74 -4.05 -5.69
CA THR A 132 -16.32 -2.64 -5.62
C THR A 132 -15.01 -2.39 -6.38
N TYR A 133 -14.76 -1.11 -6.69
CA TYR A 133 -13.52 -0.68 -7.33
C TYR A 133 -12.31 -0.98 -6.44
N GLU A 134 -12.44 -0.71 -5.14
CA GLU A 134 -11.38 -0.88 -4.14
C GLU A 134 -10.96 -2.35 -4.02
N GLN A 135 -11.92 -3.28 -4.05
CA GLN A 135 -11.63 -4.71 -4.06
C GLN A 135 -10.82 -5.13 -5.30
N ALA A 136 -11.19 -4.61 -6.47
CA ALA A 136 -10.47 -4.89 -7.71
C ALA A 136 -9.07 -4.24 -7.73
N GLN A 137 -8.95 -3.02 -7.19
CA GLN A 137 -7.69 -2.29 -7.07
C GLN A 137 -6.72 -2.98 -6.11
N GLU A 138 -7.20 -3.43 -4.95
CA GLU A 138 -6.40 -4.18 -3.97
C GLU A 138 -5.91 -5.49 -4.59
N ALA A 139 -6.80 -6.24 -5.24
CA ALA A 139 -6.43 -7.49 -5.93
C ALA A 139 -5.42 -7.28 -7.07
N LEU A 140 -5.58 -6.20 -7.84
CA LEU A 140 -4.63 -5.81 -8.87
C LEU A 140 -3.22 -5.60 -8.27
N VAL A 141 -3.11 -4.86 -7.16
CA VAL A 141 -1.83 -4.59 -6.52
C VAL A 141 -1.16 -5.87 -6.01
N TYR A 142 -1.92 -6.77 -5.37
CA TYR A 142 -1.36 -8.08 -5.00
C TYR A 142 -0.85 -8.85 -6.22
N LYS A 143 -1.59 -8.84 -7.33
CA LYS A 143 -1.16 -9.54 -8.54
C LYS A 143 0.09 -8.92 -9.16
N LEU A 144 0.22 -7.59 -9.16
CA LEU A 144 1.43 -6.89 -9.58
C LEU A 144 2.64 -7.27 -8.71
N ILE A 145 2.47 -7.35 -7.38
CA ILE A 145 3.51 -7.81 -6.45
C ILE A 145 3.92 -9.26 -6.77
N GLU A 146 2.96 -10.14 -7.00
CA GLU A 146 3.20 -11.55 -7.34
C GLU A 146 4.03 -11.69 -8.62
N ILE A 147 3.61 -11.02 -9.71
CA ILE A 147 4.31 -11.04 -11.00
C ILE A 147 5.73 -10.52 -10.81
N TYR A 148 5.90 -9.36 -10.18
CA TYR A 148 7.22 -8.77 -9.97
C TYR A 148 8.15 -9.64 -9.11
N LYS A 149 7.63 -10.33 -8.10
CA LYS A 149 8.39 -11.33 -7.32
C LYS A 149 8.82 -12.52 -8.18
N SER A 150 8.02 -12.90 -9.18
CA SER A 150 8.32 -14.01 -10.08
C SER A 150 9.40 -13.68 -11.11
N GLU A 151 9.45 -12.43 -11.60
CA GLU A 151 10.45 -11.95 -12.57
C GLU A 151 11.85 -11.76 -11.98
N GLN A 152 11.97 -11.65 -10.65
CA GLN A 152 13.25 -11.47 -9.95
C GLN A 152 13.97 -12.78 -9.59
N LYS A 153 13.41 -13.93 -9.96
CA LYS A 153 14.05 -15.25 -9.78
C LYS A 153 14.89 -15.63 -10.99
#